data_AF-A0A2V8NBA8-F1
#
_entry.id   AF-A0A2V8NBA8-F1
#
_cell.length_a   1.000
_cell.length_b   1.000
_cell.length_c   1.000
_cell.angle_alpha   90.00
_cell.angle_beta   90.00
_cell.angle_gamma   90.00
#
_symmetry.space_group_name_H-M   'P 1'
#
loop_
_entity.id
_entity.type
_entity.pdbx_description
1 polymer ?
#
loop_
_entity_poly.entity_id
_entity_poly.type
_entity_poly.pdbx_seq_one_letter_code
_entity_poly.pdbx_strand_id
1 'polypeptide(L)' 'MPRFRPVKRKDLIHYLRKLGFTGPYSGGKHQFMIRNERTLRLPNPHQSDIGKELLMRIIKQAGIEKDEWEEL' A
#
# COMPACT_ATOMS: atom_id res chain seq x y z
N MET A 1 4.99 -11.43 -9.00
CA MET A 1 3.54 -11.44 -8.78
C MET A 1 3.21 -11.72 -7.32
N PRO A 2 2.96 -10.69 -6.50
CA PRO A 2 2.48 -10.90 -5.14
C PRO A 2 1.06 -11.46 -5.21
N ARG A 3 0.90 -12.77 -4.99
CA ARG A 3 -0.42 -13.38 -4.78
C ARG A 3 -1.19 -12.58 -3.73
N PHE A 4 -2.49 -12.34 -3.94
CA PHE A 4 -3.32 -11.58 -3.00
C PHE A 4 -3.44 -12.27 -1.64
N ARG A 5 -2.48 -11.96 -0.76
CA ARG A 5 -2.21 -12.59 0.54
C ARG A 5 -1.83 -11.53 1.56
N PRO A 6 -1.78 -11.88 2.85
CA PRO A 6 -1.19 -10.99 3.83
C PRO A 6 0.21 -10.56 3.40
N VAL A 7 0.49 -9.26 3.46
CA VAL A 7 1.78 -8.69 3.05
C VAL A 7 2.40 -7.90 4.18
N LYS A 8 3.74 -7.92 4.26
CA LYS A 8 4.45 -7.06 5.19
C LYS A 8 4.30 -5.60 4.75
N ARG A 9 4.26 -4.69 5.71
CA ARG A 9 4.21 -3.25 5.45
C ARG A 9 5.33 -2.76 4.52
N LYS A 10 6.54 -3.31 4.67
CA LYS A 10 7.69 -3.00 3.81
C LYS A 10 7.44 -3.40 2.35
N ASP A 11 6.77 -4.53 2.13
CA ASP A 11 6.47 -5.05 0.80
C ASP A 11 5.36 -4.22 0.16
N LEU A 12 4.34 -3.82 0.95
CA LEU A 12 3.33 -2.85 0.51
C LEU A 12 3.97 -1.56 0.00
N ILE A 13 4.91 -0.98 0.75
CA ILE A 13 5.62 0.25 0.32
C ILE A 13 6.43 0.00 -0.95
N HIS A 14 7.11 -1.15 -1.04
CA HIS A 14 7.90 -1.51 -2.22
C HIS A 14 7.04 -1.59 -3.48
N TYR A 15 5.89 -2.26 -3.43
CA TYR A 15 4.98 -2.38 -4.57
C TYR A 15 4.30 -1.04 -4.90
N LEU A 16 3.90 -0.25 -3.90
CA LEU A 16 3.37 1.09 -4.15
C LEU A 16 4.40 1.98 -4.86
N ARG A 17 5.69 1.89 -4.51
CA ARG A 17 6.76 2.58 -5.23
C ARG A 17 6.87 2.15 -6.69
N LYS A 18 6.79 0.85 -6.98
CA LYS A 18 6.76 0.34 -8.36
C LYS A 18 5.58 0.90 -9.17
N LEU A 19 4.44 1.12 -8.50
CA LEU A 19 3.23 1.71 -9.08
C LEU A 19 3.25 3.25 -9.16
N GLY A 20 4.40 3.89 -8.92
CA GLY A 20 4.59 5.32 -9.04
C GLY A 20 4.24 6.15 -7.81
N PHE A 21 4.04 5.53 -6.64
CA PHE A 21 3.89 6.29 -5.39
C PHE A 21 5.24 6.74 -4.83
N THR A 22 5.27 7.95 -4.28
CA THR A 22 6.42 8.56 -3.59
C THR A 22 6.22 8.57 -2.07
N GLY A 23 7.31 8.65 -1.31
CA GLY A 23 7.33 8.55 0.16
C GLY A 23 7.96 7.24 0.67
N PRO A 24 7.59 6.75 1.87
CA PRO A 24 6.56 7.29 2.77
C PRO A 24 6.97 8.58 3.46
N TYR A 25 6.05 9.53 3.56
CA TYR A 25 6.19 10.77 4.31
C TYR A 25 5.61 10.60 5.72
N SER A 26 6.24 11.23 6.71
CA SER A 26 5.73 11.27 8.08
C SER A 26 4.53 12.21 8.17
N GLY A 27 3.36 11.68 8.50
CA GLY A 27 2.21 12.45 8.98
C GLY A 27 2.04 12.27 10.47
N GLY A 28 1.34 13.19 11.14
CA GLY A 28 1.27 13.23 12.62
C GLY A 28 1.02 11.87 13.30
N LYS A 29 0.00 11.12 12.85
CA LYS A 29 -0.35 9.79 13.43
C LYS A 29 -0.03 8.60 12.51
N HIS A 30 0.05 8.82 11.20
CA HIS A 30 0.27 7.79 10.20
C HIS A 30 1.16 8.31 9.08
N GLN A 31 2.03 7.45 8.56
CA GLN A 31 2.75 7.74 7.32
C GLN A 31 1.80 7.73 6.12
N PHE A 32 2.16 8.43 5.05
CA PHE A 32 1.40 8.44 3.80
C PHE A 32 2.31 8.43 2.56
N MET A 33 1.77 8.05 1.42
CA MET A 33 2.43 8.07 0.12
C MET A 33 1.59 8.84 -0.89
N ILE A 34 2.23 9.46 -1.89
CA ILE A 34 1.56 10.33 -2.87
C ILE A 34 1.81 9.80 -4.28
N ARG A 35 0.75 9.75 -5.10
CA ARG A 35 0.81 9.53 -6.56
C ARG A 35 -0.14 10.51 -7.24
N ASN A 36 0.39 11.46 -8.01
CA ASN A 36 -0.38 12.56 -8.59
C ASN A 36 -1.20 13.29 -7.51
N GLU A 37 -2.51 13.41 -7.68
CA GLU A 37 -3.42 14.03 -6.70
C GLU A 37 -3.89 13.07 -5.59
N ARG A 38 -3.46 11.80 -5.63
CA ARG A 38 -3.87 10.78 -4.65
C ARG A 38 -2.90 10.72 -3.48
N THR A 39 -3.43 10.91 -2.28
CA THR A 39 -2.72 10.68 -1.02
C THR A 39 -3.22 9.41 -0.36
N LEU A 40 -2.35 8.42 -0.20
CA LEU A 40 -2.65 7.13 0.41
C LEU A 40 -2.06 7.07 1.82
N ARG A 41 -2.90 6.95 2.85
CA ARG A 41 -2.43 6.73 4.22
C ARG A 41 -1.99 5.28 4.39
N LEU A 42 -0.82 5.08 4.98
CA LEU A 42 -0.31 3.76 5.29
C LEU A 42 -0.74 3.34 6.69
N PRO A 43 -1.03 2.04 6.90
CA PRO A 43 -1.17 1.51 8.24
C PRO A 43 0.12 1.71 9.02
N ASN A 44 0.01 1.87 10.34
CA ASN A 44 1.17 2.03 11.20
C ASN A 44 2.02 0.76 11.22
N PRO A 45 3.32 0.89 11.53
CA PRO A 45 4.17 -0.28 11.70
C PRO A 45 3.64 -1.13 12.86
N HIS A 46 3.14 -2.32 12.52
CA HIS A 46 2.77 -3.37 13.47
C HIS A 46 3.64 -4.59 13.20
N GLN A 47 3.74 -5.51 14.16
CA GLN A 47 4.50 -6.76 14.00
C GLN A 47 3.82 -7.77 13.06
N SER A 48 2.52 -7.58 12.79
CA SER A 48 1.71 -8.49 11.98
C SER A 48 1.62 -8.06 10.51
N ASP A 49 1.39 -9.04 9.64
CA ASP A 49 1.12 -8.79 8.23
C ASP A 49 -0.20 -8.03 8.04
N ILE A 50 -0.26 -7.24 6.96
CA ILE A 50 -1.47 -6.56 6.52
C ILE A 50 -2.38 -7.61 5.90
N GLY A 51 -3.45 -7.98 6.60
CA GLY A 51 -4.43 -8.96 6.13
C GLY A 51 -5.08 -8.56 4.79
N LYS A 52 -5.62 -9.56 4.08
CA LYS A 52 -6.18 -9.39 2.72
C LYS A 52 -7.26 -8.30 2.65
N GLU A 53 -8.14 -8.20 3.63
CA GLU A 53 -9.20 -7.19 3.66
C GLU A 53 -8.66 -5.77 3.77
N LEU A 54 -7.68 -5.56 4.64
CA LEU A 54 -7.04 -4.26 4.80
C LEU A 54 -6.23 -3.90 3.55
N LEU A 55 -5.51 -4.87 2.98
CA LEU A 55 -4.81 -4.69 1.71
C LEU A 55 -5.78 -4.28 0.60
N MET A 56 -6.93 -4.94 0.47
CA MET A 56 -7.97 -4.61 -0.52
C MET A 56 -8.43 -3.16 -0.41
N ARG A 57 -8.67 -2.70 0.83
CA ARG A 57 -9.10 -1.31 1.09
C ARG A 57 -8.02 -0.30 0.70
N ILE A 58 -6.76 -0.62 1.00
CA ILE A 58 -5.61 0.24 0.66
C ILE A 58 -5.45 0.36 -0.86
N ILE A 59 -5.43 -0.75 -1.61
CA ILE A 59 -5.26 -0.70 -3.06
C ILE A 59 -6.45 -0.04 -3.76
N LYS A 60 -7.67 -0.23 -3.24
CA LYS A 60 -8.87 0.47 -3.74
C LYS A 60 -8.79 1.98 -3.53
N GLN A 61 -8.30 2.44 -2.37
CA GLN A 61 -8.07 3.87 -2.11
C GLN A 61 -6.95 4.46 -2.98
N ALA A 62 -5.95 3.66 -3.29
CA ALA A 62 -4.90 4.00 -4.26
C ALA A 62 -5.43 4.01 -5.71
N GLY A 63 -6.63 3.46 -5.92
CA GLY A 63 -7.27 3.11 -7.20
C GLY A 63 -6.33 2.32 -8.09
N ILE A 64 -5.86 1.21 -7.53
CA ILE A 64 -5.15 0.10 -8.16
C ILE A 64 -6.15 -1.05 -8.19
N GLU A 65 -6.33 -1.67 -9.34
CA GLU A 65 -7.19 -2.84 -9.46
C GLU A 65 -6.54 -4.07 -8.85
N LYS A 66 -7.35 -5.05 -8.43
CA LYS A 66 -6.82 -6.28 -7.82
C LYS A 66 -5.88 -7.02 -8.78
N ASP A 67 -6.24 -7.05 -10.06
CA ASP A 67 -5.46 -7.76 -11.09
C ASP A 67 -4.14 -7.03 -11.36
N GLU A 68 -4.15 -5.69 -11.46
CA GLU A 68 -2.94 -4.86 -11.55
C GLU A 68 -1.99 -5.13 -10.37
N TRP A 69 -2.53 -5.30 -9.16
CA TRP A 69 -1.74 -5.67 -7.99
C TRP A 69 -1.15 -7.08 -8.08
N GLU A 70 -1.92 -8.06 -8.53
CA GLU A 70 -1.45 -9.44 -8.66
C GLU A 70 -0.41 -9.60 -9.79
N GLU A 71 -0.40 -8.68 -10.77
CA GLU A 71 0.53 -8.67 -11.91
C GLU A 71 1.93 -8.09 -11.64
N LEU A 72 2.19 -7.53 -10.43
CA LEU A 72 3.44 -6.83 -10.04
C LEU A 72 4.71 -7.67 -9.82
#